data_AF-A0A1J5H463-F1
#
_entry.id   AF-A0A1J5H463-F1
#
_cell.length_a   1.000
_cell.length_b   1.000
_cell.length_c   1.000
_cell.angle_alpha   90.00
_cell.angle_beta   90.00
_cell.angle_gamma   90.00
#
_symmetry.space_group_name_H-M   'P 1'
#
loop_
_entity.id
_entity.type
_entity.pdbx_description
1 polymer ?
#
loop_
_entity_poly.entity_id
_entity_poly.type
_entity_poly.pdbx_seq_one_letter_code
_entity_poly.pdbx_strand_id
1 'polypeptide(L)' 'MQDLFKRINRKINGTVVNFIVTGVILLIAAILIVWTDFFLRLVIGLLVVTVAYLFFYLAYKTWWLKKEIEKFLKF' A
#
# COMPACT_ATOMS: atom_id res chain seq x y z
N MET A 1 -22.53 12.97 12.54
CA MET A 1 -21.72 12.52 11.37
C MET A 1 -20.20 12.50 11.62
N GLN A 2 -19.65 13.30 12.54
CA GLN A 2 -18.19 13.40 12.78
C GLN A 2 -17.54 12.12 13.34
N ASP A 3 -18.24 11.33 14.17
CA ASP A 3 -17.71 10.07 14.72
C ASP A 3 -17.54 8.96 13.67
N LEU A 4 -18.42 8.92 12.66
CA LEU A 4 -18.32 7.98 11.55
C LEU A 4 -17.07 8.28 10.71
N PHE A 5 -16.80 9.57 10.44
CA PHE A 5 -15.57 9.99 9.77
C PHE A 5 -14.32 9.63 10.57
N LYS A 6 -14.32 9.85 11.90
CA LYS A 6 -13.19 9.48 12.77
C LYS A 6 -12.91 7.97 12.75
N ARG A 7 -13.97 7.15 12.76
CA ARG A 7 -13.86 5.68 12.74
C ARG A 7 -13.38 5.16 11.39
N ILE A 8 -13.87 5.74 10.28
CA ILE A 8 -13.39 5.44 8.91
C ILE A 8 -11.93 5.87 8.74
N ASN A 9 -11.58 7.05 9.25
CA ASN A 9 -10.24 7.61 9.19
C ASN A 9 -9.21 6.71 9.90
N ARG A 10 -9.55 6.21 11.10
CA ARG A 10 -8.72 5.26 11.86
C ARG A 10 -8.59 3.90 11.16
N LYS A 11 -9.67 3.41 10.54
CA LYS A 11 -9.68 2.14 9.81
C LYS A 11 -8.83 2.22 8.53
N ILE A 12 -8.96 3.30 7.77
CA ILE A 12 -8.14 3.58 6.59
C ILE A 12 -6.67 3.72 6.98
N ASN A 13 -6.36 4.39 8.10
CA ASN A 13 -4.97 4.52 8.55
C ASN A 13 -4.36 3.15 8.90
N GLY A 14 -5.13 2.28 9.57
CA GLY A 14 -4.72 0.90 9.82
C GLY A 14 -4.50 0.11 8.52
N THR A 15 -5.39 0.26 7.54
CA THR A 15 -5.27 -0.37 6.22
C THR A 15 -4.03 0.12 5.45
N VAL A 16 -3.76 1.43 5.47
CA VAL A 16 -2.56 2.01 4.85
C VAL A 16 -1.30 1.48 5.51
N VAL A 17 -1.24 1.42 6.85
CA VAL A 17 -0.12 0.82 7.58
C VAL A 17 0.05 -0.66 7.21
N ASN A 18 -1.04 -1.41 7.10
CA ASN A 18 -0.98 -2.81 6.68
C ASN A 18 -0.43 -2.98 5.26
N PHE A 19 -0.84 -2.11 4.32
CA PHE A 19 -0.30 -2.10 2.96
C PHE A 19 1.19 -1.77 2.93
N ILE A 20 1.64 -0.81 3.75
CA ILE A 20 3.06 -0.47 3.88
C ILE A 20 3.84 -1.67 4.42
N VAL A 21 3.38 -2.31 5.49
CA VAL A 21 4.02 -3.48 6.10
C VAL A 21 4.08 -4.65 5.10
N THR A 22 3.00 -4.90 4.38
CA THR A 22 2.94 -5.98 3.38
C THR A 22 3.89 -5.70 2.21
N GLY A 23 3.98 -4.45 1.76
CA GLY A 23 4.93 -4.01 0.73
C GLY A 23 6.39 -4.19 1.17
N VAL A 24 6.72 -3.90 2.44
CA VAL A 24 8.05 -4.13 3.00
C VAL A 24 8.38 -5.62 3.07
N ILE A 25 7.44 -6.47 3.48
CA ILE A 25 7.63 -7.93 3.50
C ILE A 25 7.87 -8.46 2.08
N LEU A 26 7.11 -7.97 1.10
CA LEU A 26 7.29 -8.33 -0.31
C LEU A 26 8.66 -7.89 -0.86
N LEU A 27 9.17 -6.73 -0.43
CA LEU A 27 10.54 -6.29 -0.79
C LEU A 27 11.61 -7.23 -0.21
N ILE A 28 11.49 -7.62 1.06
CA ILE A 28 12.41 -8.57 1.68
C ILE A 28 12.36 -9.92 0.95
N ALA A 29 11.16 -10.40 0.62
CA ALA A 29 10.99 -11.63 -0.16
C ALA A 29 11.62 -11.52 -1.56
N ALA A 30 11.47 -10.40 -2.25
CA ALA A 30 12.09 -10.17 -3.55
C ALA A 30 13.62 -10.23 -3.48
N ILE A 31 14.23 -9.63 -2.46
CA ILE A 31 15.69 -9.67 -2.23
C ILE A 31 16.14 -11.12 -1.99
N LEU A 32 15.39 -11.87 -1.18
CA LEU A 32 15.70 -13.28 -0.88
C LEU A 32 15.58 -14.17 -2.12
N ILE A 33 14.61 -13.87 -2.99
CA ILE A 33 14.38 -14.58 -4.25
C ILE A 33 15.53 -14.35 -5.24
N VAL A 34 16.06 -13.13 -5.33
CA VAL A 34 17.16 -12.76 -6.25
C VAL A 34 18.48 -13.50 -5.97
N TRP A 35 18.70 -13.99 -4.75
CA TRP A 35 19.96 -14.63 -4.36
C TRP A 35 20.14 -16.08 -4.85
N THR A 36 19.16 -16.65 -5.56
CA THR A 36 19.20 -18.03 -6.09
C THR A 36 18.94 -18.01 -7.61
N ASP A 37 19.60 -18.87 -8.38
CA ASP A 37 19.86 -18.81 -9.84
C ASP A 37 18.81 -18.16 -10.79
N PHE A 38 19.33 -17.62 -11.91
CA PHE A 38 19.40 -16.16 -12.14
C PHE A 38 18.29 -15.51 -13.01
N PHE A 39 17.51 -16.24 -13.82
CA PHE A 39 16.62 -15.58 -14.82
C PHE A 39 15.14 -15.54 -14.43
N LEU A 40 14.54 -16.68 -14.05
CA LEU A 40 13.11 -16.74 -13.71
C LEU A 40 12.78 -15.93 -12.45
N ARG A 41 13.72 -15.91 -11.49
CA ARG A 41 13.57 -15.23 -10.20
C ARG A 41 13.70 -13.72 -10.28
N LEU A 42 14.44 -13.20 -11.26
CA LEU A 42 14.57 -11.77 -11.49
C LEU A 42 13.25 -11.18 -12.04
N VAL A 43 12.59 -11.91 -12.95
CA VAL A 43 11.24 -11.56 -13.46
C VAL A 43 10.19 -11.63 -12.34
N ILE A 44 10.24 -12.64 -11.48
CA ILE A 44 9.33 -12.79 -10.34
C ILE A 44 9.58 -11.69 -9.30
N GLY A 45 10.85 -11.37 -8.98
CA GLY A 45 11.20 -10.28 -8.09
C GLY A 45 10.70 -8.92 -8.61
N LEU A 46 10.85 -8.67 -9.91
CA LEU A 46 10.29 -7.48 -10.57
C LEU A 46 8.76 -7.43 -10.46
N LEU A 47 8.07 -8.53 -10.74
CA LEU A 47 6.61 -8.61 -10.59
C LEU A 47 6.18 -8.31 -9.14
N VAL A 48 6.87 -8.86 -8.16
CA VAL A 48 6.62 -8.62 -6.74
C VAL A 48 6.81 -7.14 -6.39
N VAL A 49 7.87 -6.51 -6.90
CA VAL A 49 8.12 -5.07 -6.71
C VAL A 49 7.04 -4.22 -7.39
N THR A 50 6.63 -4.56 -8.61
CA THR A 50 5.55 -3.86 -9.32
C THR A 50 4.22 -3.95 -8.55
N VAL A 51 3.89 -5.14 -8.03
CA VAL A 51 2.70 -5.35 -7.21
C VAL A 51 2.78 -4.57 -5.89
N ALA A 52 3.94 -4.57 -5.23
CA ALA A 52 4.16 -3.75 -4.04
C ALA A 52 3.95 -2.26 -4.34
N TYR A 53 4.49 -1.76 -5.46
CA TYR A 53 4.32 -0.36 -5.88
C TYR A 53 2.85 -0.01 -6.16
N LEU A 54 2.10 -0.93 -6.78
CA LEU A 54 0.65 -0.82 -6.97
C LEU A 54 -0.09 -0.69 -5.63
N PHE A 55 0.28 -1.49 -4.62
CA PHE A 55 -0.30 -1.37 -3.29
C PHE A 55 0.02 -0.04 -2.60
N PHE A 56 1.25 0.45 -2.72
CA PHE A 56 1.61 1.78 -2.23
C PHE A 56 0.84 2.90 -2.95
N TYR A 57 0.68 2.79 -4.28
CA TYR A 57 -0.09 3.74 -5.07
C TYR A 57 -1.58 3.74 -4.68
N LEU A 58 -2.17 2.56 -4.48
CA LEU A 58 -3.55 2.43 -4.02
C LEU A 58 -3.74 3.01 -2.62
N ALA A 59 -2.79 2.79 -1.71
CA ALA A 59 -2.78 3.39 -0.38
C ALA A 59 -2.69 4.93 -0.45
N TYR A 60 -1.83 5.47 -1.32
CA TYR A 60 -1.72 6.91 -1.53
C TYR A 60 -3.01 7.49 -2.15
N LYS A 61 -3.58 6.82 -3.15
CA LYS A 61 -4.82 7.24 -3.82
C LYS A 61 -6.01 7.22 -2.87
N THR A 62 -6.13 6.21 -2.01
CA THR A 62 -7.18 6.16 -0.97
C THR A 62 -6.98 7.24 0.09
N TRP A 63 -5.74 7.57 0.44
CA TRP A 63 -5.45 8.70 1.34
C TRP A 63 -5.82 10.05 0.70
N TRP A 64 -5.54 10.24 -0.58
CA TRP A 64 -5.88 11.45 -1.32
C TRP A 64 -7.41 11.62 -1.48
N LEU A 65 -8.13 10.56 -1.87
CA LEU A 65 -9.60 10.54 -1.92
C LEU A 65 -10.22 10.91 -0.58
N LYS A 66 -9.70 10.35 0.52
CA LYS A 66 -10.15 10.69 1.87
C LYS A 66 -9.94 12.18 2.19
N LYS A 67 -8.79 12.74 1.81
CA LYS A 67 -8.47 14.15 2.02
C LYS A 67 -9.35 15.08 1.18
N GLU A 68 -9.71 14.66 -0.02
CA GLU A 68 -10.60 15.39 -0.92
C GLU A 68 -12.06 15.37 -0.42
N ILE A 69 -12.54 14.21 0.04
CA ILE A 69 -13.85 14.06 0.69
C ILE A 69 -13.94 14.92 1.95
N GLU A 70 -12.88 14.94 2.79
CA GLU A 70 -12.82 15.80 3.98
C GLU A 70 -12.82 17.30 3.64
N LYS A 71 -12.29 17.66 2.46
CA LYS A 71 -12.31 19.04 1.94
C LYS A 71 -13.69 19.43 1.40
N PHE A 72 -14.41 18.51 0.77
CA PHE A 72 -15.79 18.71 0.30
C PHE A 72 -16.83 18.66 1.43
N LEU A 73 -16.59 17.89 2.50
CA LEU A 73 -17.45 17.84 3.68
C LEU A 73 -17.20 18.96 4.68
N LYS A 74 -16.12 19.73 4.54
CA LYS A 74 -16.00 21.06 5.15
C LYS A 74 -16.84 22.05 4.34
N PHE A 75 -18.15 21.88 4.45
CA PHE A 75 -19.08 23.00 4.48
C PHE A 75 -19.11 23.56 5.91
#